data_AF-A0A7X4C9F6-F1
#
_entry.id   AF-A0A7X4C9F6-F1
#
_cell.length_a   1.000
_cell.length_b   1.000
_cell.length_c   1.000
_cell.angle_alpha   90.00
_cell.angle_beta   90.00
_cell.angle_gamma   90.00
#
_symmetry.space_group_name_H-M   'P 1'
#
loop_
_entity.id
_entity.type
_entity.pdbx_description
1 polymer ?
#
loop_
_entity_poly.entity_id
_entity_poly.type
_entity_poly.pdbx_seq_one_letter_code
_entity_poly.pdbx_strand_id
1 'polypeptide(L)'
;MVLQIGHLTSIADYFVICSGNSGRQVKAIAEAIRQEMAHRFGDHGAIEGETAANWVLLDYQDVIVHIFREESRVYYGIENMWRDAPQIPSTEYDSQALSTLLSRAPESPKMLHQAS
;
A
#
# COMPACT_ATOMS: atom_id res chain seq x y z
N MET A 1 -7.95 3.27 -1.79
CA MET A 1 -7.72 3.64 -3.20
C MET A 1 -6.40 3.01 -3.63
N VAL A 2 -6.29 2.57 -4.89
CA VAL A 2 -5.02 2.10 -5.47
C VAL A 2 -4.76 2.92 -6.74
N LEU A 3 -3.53 3.41 -6.88
CA LEU A 3 -3.05 4.17 -8.03
C LEU A 3 -1.91 3.41 -8.69
N GLN A 4 -1.91 3.31 -10.01
CA GLN A 4 -0.81 2.73 -10.78
C GLN A 4 0.17 3.85 -11.17
N ILE A 5 1.33 3.91 -10.54
CA ILE A 5 2.29 5.02 -10.69
C ILE A 5 3.58 4.65 -11.43
N GLY A 6 3.84 3.35 -11.68
CA GLY A 6 5.08 2.88 -12.31
C GLY A 6 5.34 3.41 -13.73
N HIS A 7 4.31 3.93 -14.41
CA HIS A 7 4.46 4.59 -15.71
C HIS A 7 4.83 6.08 -15.60
N LEU A 8 4.73 6.67 -14.40
CA LEU A 8 5.05 8.07 -14.10
C LEU A 8 6.41 8.21 -13.40
N THR A 9 6.82 7.21 -12.64
CA THR A 9 8.04 7.25 -11.81
C THR A 9 8.60 5.85 -11.58
N SER A 10 9.89 5.77 -11.24
CA SER A 10 10.57 4.52 -10.86
C SER A 10 10.53 4.23 -9.35
N ILE A 11 9.78 5.01 -8.57
CA ILE A 11 9.72 4.87 -7.11
C ILE A 11 9.04 3.57 -6.69
N ALA A 12 7.92 3.24 -7.33
CA ALA A 12 7.13 2.03 -7.08
C ALA A 12 6.16 1.83 -8.26
N ASP A 13 5.57 0.64 -8.36
CA ASP A 13 4.53 0.37 -9.36
C ASP A 13 3.15 0.87 -8.91
N TYR A 14 2.85 0.76 -7.60
CA TYR A 14 1.54 1.10 -7.05
C TYR A 14 1.61 1.91 -5.75
N PHE A 15 0.68 2.84 -5.63
CA PHE A 15 0.31 3.44 -4.34
C PHE A 15 -1.02 2.89 -3.84
N VAL A 16 -1.06 2.48 -2.58
CA VAL A 16 -2.29 2.19 -1.86
C VAL A 16 -2.52 3.31 -0.87
N ILE A 17 -3.65 4.01 -0.98
CA ILE A 17 -3.99 5.13 -0.10
C ILE A 17 -5.27 4.80 0.67
N CYS A 18 -5.18 4.83 2.00
CA CYS A 18 -6.30 4.61 2.90
C CYS A 18 -6.27 5.56 4.11
N SER A 19 -7.33 5.54 4.92
CA SER A 19 -7.46 6.44 6.05
C SER A 19 -8.08 5.77 7.26
N GLY A 20 -7.69 6.25 8.45
CA GLY A 20 -8.34 5.96 9.71
C GLY A 20 -8.77 7.24 10.42
N ASN A 21 -9.79 7.11 11.27
CA ASN A 21 -10.44 8.23 11.96
C ASN A 21 -9.74 8.57 13.29
N SER A 22 -8.72 7.79 13.67
CA SER A 22 -7.90 8.03 14.85
C SER A 22 -6.50 7.46 14.66
N GLY A 23 -5.52 7.96 15.43
CA GLY A 23 -4.16 7.39 15.43
C GLY A 23 -4.13 5.90 15.81
N ARG A 24 -5.07 5.45 16.65
CA ARG A 24 -5.20 4.01 16.98
C ARG A 24 -5.63 3.20 15.75
N GLN A 25 -6.59 3.69 14.98
CA GLN A 25 -7.04 3.01 13.77
C GLN A 25 -5.96 3.01 12.69
N VAL A 26 -5.24 4.12 12.52
CA VAL A 26 -4.08 4.20 11.60
C VAL A 26 -3.04 3.14 11.94
N LYS A 27 -2.64 3.03 13.22
CA LYS A 27 -1.72 1.98 13.69
C LYS A 27 -2.27 0.58 13.46
N ALA A 28 -3.54 0.35 13.77
CA ALA A 28 -4.18 -0.95 13.57
C ALA A 28 -4.21 -1.38 12.09
N ILE A 29 -4.47 -0.44 11.17
CA ILE A 29 -4.41 -0.71 9.73
C ILE A 29 -2.98 -1.06 9.32
N ALA A 30 -1.99 -0.26 9.76
CA ALA A 30 -0.58 -0.49 9.42
C ALA A 30 -0.10 -1.87 9.90
N GLU A 31 -0.42 -2.22 11.13
CA GLU A 31 -0.06 -3.51 11.71
C GLU A 31 -0.76 -4.67 11.02
N ALA A 32 -2.05 -4.56 10.71
CA ALA A 32 -2.78 -5.60 9.99
C ALA A 32 -2.17 -5.88 8.60
N ILE A 33 -1.78 -4.82 7.87
CA ILE A 33 -1.12 -4.95 6.57
C ILE A 33 0.24 -5.64 6.74
N ARG A 34 1.05 -5.20 7.71
CA ARG A 34 2.36 -5.81 7.99
C ARG A 34 2.25 -7.29 8.35
N GLN A 35 1.29 -7.66 9.19
CA GLN A 35 1.05 -9.05 9.57
C GLN A 35 0.67 -9.91 8.37
N GLU A 36 -0.24 -9.44 7.51
CA GLU A 36 -0.63 -10.17 6.31
C GLU A 36 0.52 -10.28 5.30
N MET A 37 1.31 -9.22 5.11
CA MET A 37 2.47 -9.25 4.22
C MET A 37 3.55 -10.21 4.71
N ALA A 38 3.85 -10.20 6.01
CA ALA A 38 4.78 -11.13 6.62
C ALA A 38 4.27 -12.57 6.54
N HIS A 39 2.98 -12.80 6.81
CA HIS A 39 2.38 -14.13 6.80
C HIS A 39 2.33 -14.75 5.39
N ARG A 40 1.98 -13.97 4.36
CA ARG A 40 1.79 -14.48 3.00
C ARG A 40 3.05 -14.48 2.15
N PHE A 41 3.92 -13.50 2.35
CA PHE A 41 5.08 -13.26 1.47
C PHE A 41 6.42 -13.28 2.21
N GLY A 42 6.42 -13.36 3.55
CA GLY A 42 7.63 -13.23 4.35
C GLY A 42 8.25 -11.83 4.33
N ASP A 43 7.55 -10.85 3.74
CA ASP A 43 8.03 -9.49 3.58
C ASP A 43 7.59 -8.62 4.77
N HIS A 44 8.57 -8.00 5.42
CA HIS A 44 8.37 -7.19 6.61
C HIS A 44 8.25 -5.70 6.29
N GLY A 45 8.63 -5.28 5.07
CA GLY A 45 8.62 -3.90 4.59
C GLY A 45 9.41 -2.90 5.47
N ALA A 46 9.58 -1.69 4.97
CA ALA A 46 9.95 -0.55 5.82
C ALA A 46 8.68 0.14 6.36
N ILE A 47 8.79 0.78 7.52
CA ILE A 47 7.71 1.56 8.13
C ILE A 47 8.23 2.91 8.61
N GLU A 48 7.48 3.97 8.30
CA GLU A 48 7.76 5.32 8.75
C GLU A 48 6.51 5.99 9.35
N GLY A 49 6.71 6.92 10.29
CA GLY A 49 5.63 7.74 10.84
C GLY A 49 4.70 7.05 11.85
N GLU A 50 4.93 5.78 12.16
CA GLU A 50 4.09 4.95 13.04
C GLU A 50 3.81 5.60 14.39
N THR A 51 4.85 6.10 15.08
CA THR A 51 4.73 6.66 16.43
C THR A 51 3.67 7.75 16.51
N ALA A 52 3.70 8.71 15.57
CA ALA A 52 2.78 9.84 15.49
C ALA A 52 1.40 9.46 14.93
N ALA A 53 1.36 8.48 14.00
CA ALA A 53 0.13 7.96 13.40
C ALA A 53 -0.80 9.00 12.77
N ASN A 54 -0.24 10.12 12.32
CA ASN A 54 -0.93 11.09 11.45
C ASN A 54 -0.80 10.70 9.97
N TRP A 55 0.35 10.13 9.61
CA TRP A 55 0.65 9.54 8.32
C TRP A 55 1.66 8.43 8.56
N VAL A 56 1.28 7.20 8.24
CA VAL A 56 2.16 6.03 8.22
C VAL A 56 2.43 5.65 6.78
N LEU A 57 3.70 5.40 6.46
CA LEU A 57 4.14 4.90 5.17
C LEU A 57 4.67 3.49 5.36
N LEU A 58 4.16 2.54 4.57
CA LEU A 58 4.72 1.20 4.46
C LEU A 58 5.32 1.04 3.07
N ASP A 59 6.57 0.64 2.99
CA ASP A 59 7.31 0.47 1.73
C ASP A 59 7.64 -1.01 1.50
N TYR A 60 7.10 -1.56 0.42
CA TYR A 60 7.33 -2.91 -0.08
C TYR A 60 7.94 -2.89 -1.48
N GLN A 61 8.74 -1.86 -1.79
CA GLN A 61 9.42 -1.62 -3.07
C GLN A 61 8.47 -1.37 -4.24
N ASP A 62 7.77 -2.40 -4.72
CA ASP A 62 6.83 -2.29 -5.84
C ASP A 62 5.50 -1.66 -5.41
N VAL A 63 5.19 -1.71 -4.11
CA VAL A 63 3.95 -1.17 -3.53
C VAL A 63 4.27 -0.31 -2.31
N ILE A 64 3.79 0.94 -2.32
CA ILE A 64 3.86 1.84 -1.16
C ILE A 64 2.45 2.11 -0.63
N VAL A 65 2.26 1.88 0.66
CA VAL A 65 0.97 2.10 1.35
C VAL A 65 1.04 3.39 2.17
N HIS A 66 0.20 4.35 1.83
CA HIS A 66 -0.03 5.57 2.59
C HIS A 66 -1.29 5.43 3.45
N ILE A 67 -1.09 5.43 4.77
CA ILE A 67 -2.17 5.29 5.75
C ILE A 67 -2.26 6.60 6.52
N PHE A 68 -3.30 7.37 6.24
CA PHE A 68 -3.48 8.69 6.82
C PHE A 68 -4.48 8.72 7.97
N ARG A 69 -4.30 9.65 8.90
CA ARG A 69 -5.42 10.22 9.63
C ARG A 69 -6.22 11.11 8.69
N GLU A 70 -7.55 11.06 8.72
CA GLU A 70 -8.40 11.77 7.74
C GLU A 70 -8.02 13.25 7.57
N GLU A 71 -7.84 13.98 8.66
CA GLU A 71 -7.44 15.40 8.64
C GLU A 71 -6.09 15.62 7.96
N SER A 72 -5.12 14.73 8.19
CA SER A 72 -3.79 14.81 7.57
C SER A 72 -3.84 14.52 6.08
N ARG A 73 -4.71 13.59 5.63
CA ARG A 73 -4.90 13.30 4.20
C ARG A 73 -5.37 14.54 3.45
N VAL A 74 -6.35 15.25 4.01
CA VAL A 74 -6.88 16.49 3.43
C VAL A 74 -5.81 17.59 3.41
N TYR A 75 -5.06 17.75 4.51
CA TYR A 75 -4.02 18.75 4.63
C TYR A 75 -2.87 18.55 3.63
N TYR A 76 -2.34 17.33 3.53
CA TYR A 76 -1.22 17.04 2.63
C TYR A 76 -1.66 16.91 1.17
N GLY A 77 -2.85 16.37 0.91
CA GLY A 77 -3.43 16.29 -0.42
C GLY A 77 -2.54 15.63 -1.47
N ILE A 78 -1.72 14.63 -1.07
CA ILE A 78 -0.70 14.03 -1.97
C ILE A 78 -1.31 13.42 -3.23
N GLU A 79 -2.58 13.00 -3.17
CA GLU A 79 -3.35 12.51 -4.30
C GLU A 79 -3.40 13.52 -5.45
N ASN A 80 -3.36 14.81 -5.14
CA ASN A 80 -3.34 15.87 -6.13
C ASN A 80 -2.08 15.86 -7.00
N MET A 81 -0.97 15.34 -6.46
CA MET A 81 0.30 15.18 -7.18
C MET A 81 0.27 13.98 -8.13
N TRP A 82 -0.60 13.01 -7.86
CA TRP A 82 -0.71 11.75 -8.63
C TRP A 82 -2.03 11.66 -9.40
N ARG A 83 -2.64 12.80 -9.75
CA ARG A 83 -3.92 12.84 -10.48
C ARG A 83 -3.86 12.19 -11.86
N ASP A 84 -2.68 12.17 -12.47
CA ASP A 84 -2.46 11.55 -13.78
C ASP A 84 -2.27 10.03 -13.67
N ALA A 85 -2.14 9.48 -12.45
CA ALA A 85 -2.02 8.04 -12.25
C ALA A 85 -3.40 7.36 -12.39
N PRO A 86 -3.54 6.33 -13.24
CA PRO A 86 -4.77 5.55 -13.31
C PRO A 86 -5.13 4.98 -11.94
N GLN A 87 -6.35 5.29 -11.51
CA GLN A 87 -6.94 4.68 -10.33
C GLN A 87 -7.53 3.34 -10.72
N ILE A 88 -7.10 2.28 -10.04
CA ILE A 88 -7.65 0.95 -10.30
C ILE A 88 -9.01 0.84 -9.57
N PRO A 89 -10.11 0.44 -10.25
CA PRO A 89 -11.44 0.35 -9.65
C PRO A 89 -11.53 -0.70 -8.53
N SER A 90 -12.32 -0.43 -7.49
CA SER A 90 -12.56 -1.36 -6.37
C SER A 90 -13.15 -2.70 -6.78
N THR A 91 -13.84 -2.77 -7.91
CA THR A 91 -14.40 -4.01 -8.47
C THR A 91 -13.32 -5.00 -8.91
N GLU A 92 -12.09 -4.55 -9.16
CA GLU A 92 -10.99 -5.41 -9.60
C GLU A 92 -10.32 -6.17 -8.46
N TYR A 93 -10.59 -5.79 -7.22
CA TYR A 93 -10.07 -6.46 -6.02
C TYR A 93 -11.15 -6.57 -4.94
N ASP A 94 -12.35 -6.95 -5.36
CA ASP A 94 -13.34 -7.50 -4.44
C ASP A 94 -12.87 -8.87 -3.89
N SER A 95 -13.52 -9.34 -2.82
CA SER A 95 -13.15 -10.58 -2.13
C SER A 95 -13.18 -11.82 -3.03
N GLN A 96 -14.08 -11.87 -4.02
CA GLN A 96 -14.22 -12.98 -4.96
C GLN A 96 -13.10 -12.96 -6.01
N ALA A 97 -12.81 -11.77 -6.56
CA ALA A 97 -11.73 -11.53 -7.49
C ALA A 97 -10.37 -11.82 -6.84
N LEU A 98 -10.14 -11.35 -5.62
CA LEU A 98 -8.93 -11.62 -4.84
C LEU A 98 -8.76 -13.09 -4.50
N SER A 99 -9.83 -13.79 -4.07
CA SER A 99 -9.76 -15.24 -3.82
C SER A 99 -9.36 -16.01 -5.08
N THR A 100 -9.89 -15.61 -6.23
CA THR A 100 -9.57 -16.22 -7.53
C THR A 100 -8.12 -15.92 -7.95
N LEU A 101 -7.66 -14.67 -7.81
CA LEU A 101 -6.30 -14.26 -8.16
C LEU A 101 -5.27 -14.92 -7.24
N LEU A 102 -5.51 -14.96 -5.93
CA LEU A 102 -4.62 -15.59 -4.96
C LEU A 102 -4.56 -17.11 -5.12
N SER A 103 -5.65 -17.76 -5.55
CA SER A 103 -5.63 -19.20 -5.89
C SER A 103 -4.79 -19.53 -7.13
N ARG A 104 -4.49 -18.53 -7.97
CA ARG A 104 -3.73 -18.66 -9.22
C ARG A 104 -2.35 -18.02 -9.16
N ALA A 105 -2.06 -17.24 -8.12
CA ALA A 105 -0.77 -16.60 -7.96
C ALA A 105 0.30 -17.68 -7.67
N PRO A 106 1.45 -17.66 -8.37
CA PRO A 106 2.56 -18.54 -7.99
C PRO A 106 3.00 -18.21 -6.56
N GLU A 107 3.42 -19.22 -5.79
CA GLU A 107 3.79 -19.12 -4.36
C GLU A 107 4.94 -18.14 -4.03
N SER A 108 5.48 -17.42 -5.01
CA SER A 108 6.56 -16.47 -4.79
C SER A 108 6.50 -15.31 -5.79
N PRO A 109 6.29 -14.06 -5.33
CA PRO A 109 6.71 -12.89 -6.08
C PRO A 109 8.23 -12.99 -6.24
N LYS A 110 8.68 -12.89 -7.49
CA LYS A 110 10.09 -13.06 -7.85
C LYS A 110 10.98 -12.14 -7.01
N MET A 111 11.90 -12.71 -6.23
CA MET A 111 13.12 -12.06 -5.78
C MET A 111 13.94 -11.63 -7.01
N LEU A 112 13.61 -10.48 -7.61
CA LEU A 112 14.34 -9.91 -8.74
C LEU A 112 14.60 -8.42 -8.50
N HIS A 113 15.50 -8.14 -7.56
CA HIS A 113 16.60 -7.23 -7.87
C HIS A 113 17.89 -7.73 -7.19
N GLN A 114 18.91 -7.88 -8.02
CA GLN A 114 20.13 -8.67 -7.86
C GLN A 114 21.10 -8.04 -6.84
N ALA A 115 21.90 -8.81 -6.11
CA ALA A 115 23.30 -9.02 -6.48
C ALA A 115 23.86 -7.91 -7.39
N SER A 116 24.47 -6.90 -6.78
CA SER A 116 25.55 -6.07 -7.33
C SER A 116 26.33 -5.47 -6.16
#